data_AF-A0A7V9Q3X5-F1
#
_entry.id   AF-A0A7V9Q3X5-F1
#
_cell.length_a   1.000
_cell.length_b   1.000
_cell.length_c   1.000
_cell.angle_alpha   90.00
_cell.angle_beta   90.00
_cell.angle_gamma   90.00
#
_symmetry.space_group_name_H-M   'P 1'
#
loop_
_entity.id
_entity.type
_entity.pdbx_description
1 polymer ?
#
loop_
_entity_poly.entity_id
_entity_poly.type
_entity_poly.pdbx_seq_one_letter_code
_entity_poly.pdbx_strand_id
1 'polypeptide(L)'
;ILDDFPTQLRGIVESEAGVASSPEKWSKKEILGHLIDSASNNHQRFVRAQIVPELVAPKYEQEAWVSVQVYRGESWEALIELWESYNRHILHVMSHVPASKLQTRCTVGDNEPVTLEFLMRDYVDHMRGHLKQLLA
;
A
#
# COMPACT_ATOMS: atom_id res chain seq x y z
N ILE A 1 9.20 -9.33 -4.76
CA ILE A 1 7.87 -8.65 -4.79
C ILE A 1 7.73 -7.91 -6.11
N LEU A 2 8.41 -6.77 -6.28
CA LEU A 2 8.21 -5.89 -7.44
C LEU A 2 8.68 -6.49 -8.77
N ASP A 3 9.54 -7.51 -8.74
CA ASP A 3 10.04 -8.14 -9.98
C ASP A 3 9.14 -9.29 -10.46
N ASP A 4 8.38 -9.93 -9.57
CA ASP A 4 7.60 -11.13 -9.88
C ASP A 4 6.09 -10.87 -9.90
N PHE A 5 5.59 -10.11 -8.91
CA PHE A 5 4.15 -9.95 -8.71
C PHE A 5 3.43 -9.25 -9.87
N PRO A 6 3.96 -8.17 -10.47
CA PRO A 6 3.29 -7.56 -11.63
C PRO A 6 3.02 -8.57 -12.74
N THR A 7 3.99 -9.44 -13.05
CA THR A 7 3.84 -10.51 -14.05
C THR A 7 2.78 -11.53 -13.64
N GLN A 8 2.74 -11.93 -12.37
CA GLN A 8 1.71 -12.85 -11.85
C GLN A 8 0.31 -12.24 -11.93
N LEU A 9 0.15 -10.95 -11.58
CA LEU A 9 -1.13 -10.25 -11.64
C LEU A 9 -1.63 -10.08 -13.08
N ARG A 10 -0.74 -9.86 -14.04
CA ARG A 10 -1.07 -9.83 -15.48
C ARG A 10 -1.53 -11.20 -16.02
N GLY A 11 -1.28 -12.28 -15.29
CA GLY A 11 -1.86 -13.60 -15.58
C GLY A 11 -3.34 -13.73 -15.23
N ILE A 12 -3.90 -12.80 -14.46
CA ILE A 12 -5.31 -12.77 -14.07
C ILE A 12 -6.09 -11.97 -15.11
N VAL A 13 -7.18 -12.55 -15.63
CA VAL A 13 -8.03 -11.87 -16.62
C VAL A 13 -8.86 -10.76 -15.99
N GLU A 14 -9.03 -9.65 -16.72
CA GLU A 14 -9.78 -8.45 -16.30
C GLU A 14 -11.15 -8.76 -15.67
N SER A 15 -11.91 -9.67 -16.29
CA SER A 15 -13.24 -10.05 -15.82
C SER A 15 -13.21 -10.79 -14.48
N GLU A 16 -12.19 -11.61 -14.23
CA GLU A 16 -11.99 -12.28 -12.94
C GLU A 16 -11.55 -11.27 -11.88
N ALA A 17 -10.67 -10.33 -12.23
CA ALA A 17 -10.16 -9.34 -11.29
C ALA A 17 -11.26 -8.45 -10.69
N GLY A 18 -12.33 -8.18 -11.47
CA GLY A 18 -13.48 -7.38 -11.05
C GLY A 18 -14.53 -8.13 -10.21
N VAL A 19 -14.47 -9.46 -10.14
CA VAL A 19 -15.48 -10.27 -9.43
C VAL A 19 -15.08 -10.46 -7.98
N ALA A 20 -15.96 -10.07 -7.07
CA ALA A 20 -15.82 -10.39 -5.66
C ALA A 20 -16.39 -11.78 -5.35
N SER A 21 -15.76 -12.51 -4.42
CA SER A 21 -16.23 -13.83 -4.00
C SER A 21 -17.56 -13.79 -3.22
N SER A 22 -17.89 -12.63 -2.63
CA SER A 22 -19.16 -12.34 -1.98
C SER A 22 -19.39 -10.82 -1.92
N PRO A 23 -20.63 -10.35 -1.71
CA PRO A 23 -20.94 -8.91 -1.67
C PRO A 23 -20.17 -8.13 -0.58
N GLU A 24 -19.77 -8.81 0.49
CA GLU A 24 -19.07 -8.24 1.65
C GLU A 24 -17.54 -8.24 1.48
N LYS A 25 -17.02 -8.86 0.42
CA LYS A 25 -15.58 -8.99 0.17
C LYS A 25 -15.14 -8.08 -0.96
N TRP A 26 -13.92 -7.58 -0.86
CA TRP A 26 -13.26 -6.88 -1.96
C TRP A 26 -12.95 -7.85 -3.10
N SER A 27 -13.14 -7.35 -4.32
CA SER A 27 -12.62 -7.94 -5.56
C SER A 27 -11.10 -7.82 -5.61
N LYS A 28 -10.44 -8.52 -6.54
CA LYS A 28 -8.99 -8.39 -6.72
C LYS A 28 -8.60 -6.96 -7.12
N LYS A 29 -9.42 -6.28 -7.93
CA LYS A 29 -9.25 -4.84 -8.24
C LYS A 29 -9.25 -3.96 -7.00
N GLU A 30 -10.20 -4.19 -6.09
CA GLU A 30 -10.30 -3.40 -4.85
C GLU A 30 -9.17 -3.72 -3.87
N ILE A 31 -8.70 -4.96 -3.80
CA ILE A 31 -7.53 -5.32 -2.98
C ILE A 31 -6.26 -4.63 -3.51
N LEU A 32 -6.05 -4.62 -4.83
CA LEU A 32 -4.91 -3.90 -5.41
C LEU A 32 -5.04 -2.38 -5.25
N GLY A 33 -6.25 -1.85 -5.43
CA GLY A 33 -6.59 -0.47 -5.14
C GLY A 33 -6.31 -0.07 -3.69
N HIS A 34 -6.68 -0.91 -2.73
CA HIS A 34 -6.35 -0.74 -1.32
C HIS A 34 -4.83 -0.68 -1.09
N LEU A 35 -4.05 -1.48 -1.81
CA LEU A 35 -2.58 -1.40 -1.76
C LEU A 35 -2.03 -0.09 -2.34
N ILE A 36 -2.68 0.49 -3.35
CA ILE A 36 -2.37 1.82 -3.88
C ILE A 36 -2.70 2.91 -2.84
N ASP A 37 -3.85 2.82 -2.16
CA ASP A 37 -4.21 3.72 -1.06
C ASP A 37 -3.21 3.63 0.10
N SER A 38 -2.78 2.41 0.44
CA SER A 38 -1.76 2.16 1.46
C SER A 38 -0.42 2.77 1.06
N ALA A 39 -0.01 2.63 -0.21
CA ALA A 39 1.18 3.28 -0.76
C ALA A 39 1.09 4.81 -0.64
N SER A 40 -0.06 5.39 -0.99
CA SER A 40 -0.29 6.83 -0.90
C SER A 40 -0.13 7.39 0.51
N ASN A 41 -0.76 6.74 1.49
CA ASN A 41 -0.66 7.15 2.89
C ASN A 41 0.76 6.98 3.45
N ASN A 42 1.41 5.85 3.16
CA ASN A 42 2.74 5.56 3.71
C ASN A 42 3.85 6.36 3.04
N HIS A 43 3.74 6.68 1.76
CA HIS A 43 4.68 7.56 1.08
C HIS A 43 4.82 8.91 1.82
N GLN A 44 3.70 9.57 2.15
CA GLN A 44 3.75 10.82 2.89
C GLN A 44 4.35 10.65 4.30
N ARG A 45 4.03 9.56 4.99
CA ARG A 45 4.59 9.26 6.31
C ARG A 45 6.11 9.10 6.24
N PHE A 46 6.60 8.33 5.26
CA PHE A 46 8.03 8.06 5.08
C PHE A 46 8.82 9.32 4.75
N VAL A 47 8.29 10.19 3.88
CA VAL A 47 8.95 11.46 3.57
C VAL A 47 8.92 12.41 4.77
N ARG A 48 7.77 12.57 5.42
CA ARG A 48 7.63 13.54 6.53
C ARG A 48 8.44 13.16 7.76
N ALA A 49 8.47 11.88 8.14
CA ALA A 49 9.25 11.40 9.29
C ALA A 49 10.77 11.64 9.16
N GLN A 50 11.27 11.84 7.95
CA GLN A 50 12.67 12.22 7.74
C GLN A 50 12.93 13.70 8.05
N ILE A 51 11.91 14.54 7.98
CA ILE A 51 12.03 16.01 8.08
C ILE A 51 11.83 16.47 9.53
N VAL A 52 10.83 15.91 10.22
CA VAL A 52 10.44 16.34 11.57
C VAL A 52 11.16 15.54 12.68
N PRO A 53 11.18 16.03 13.94
CA PRO A 53 11.69 15.28 15.08
C PRO A 53 10.81 14.09 15.49
N GLU A 54 9.49 14.22 15.32
CA GLU A 54 8.48 13.21 15.56
C GLU A 54 7.33 13.41 14.56
N LEU A 55 6.78 12.33 14.02
CA LEU A 55 5.64 12.36 13.11
C LEU A 55 4.35 12.00 13.88
N VAL A 56 3.34 12.85 13.79
CA VAL A 56 1.95 12.50 14.12
C VAL A 56 1.15 12.54 12.81
N ALA A 57 0.51 11.41 12.46
CA ALA A 57 -0.24 11.25 11.23
C ALA A 57 -1.62 10.64 11.50
N PRO A 58 -2.64 10.93 10.68
CA PRO A 58 -3.96 10.33 10.85
C PRO A 58 -3.98 8.85 10.42
N LYS A 59 -4.94 8.10 10.97
CA LYS A 59 -5.45 6.86 10.36
C LYS A 59 -6.20 7.20 9.06
N TYR A 60 -6.50 6.18 8.26
CA TYR A 60 -7.36 6.33 7.08
C TYR A 60 -8.43 5.23 7.08
N GLU A 61 -9.64 5.59 6.66
CA GLU A 61 -10.81 4.71 6.61
C GLU A 61 -10.74 3.85 5.35
N GLN A 62 -10.16 2.65 5.47
CA GLN A 62 -9.82 1.79 4.32
C GLN A 62 -11.04 1.50 3.43
N GLU A 63 -12.17 1.12 4.02
CA GLU A 63 -13.42 0.85 3.30
C GLU A 63 -13.93 2.09 2.56
N ALA A 64 -13.87 3.25 3.20
CA ALA A 64 -14.32 4.50 2.59
C ALA A 64 -13.43 4.90 1.42
N TRP A 65 -12.11 4.70 1.53
CA TRP A 65 -11.18 5.01 0.44
C TRP A 65 -11.40 4.10 -0.77
N VAL A 66 -11.49 2.79 -0.57
CA VAL A 66 -11.78 1.83 -1.63
C VAL A 66 -13.11 2.16 -2.33
N SER A 67 -14.13 2.49 -1.54
CA SER A 67 -15.45 2.88 -2.05
C SER A 67 -15.41 4.16 -2.88
N VAL A 68 -14.74 5.21 -2.40
CA VAL A 68 -14.66 6.52 -3.08
C VAL A 68 -13.81 6.47 -4.34
N GLN A 69 -12.77 5.64 -4.38
CA GLN A 69 -11.88 5.49 -5.54
C GLN A 69 -12.51 4.65 -6.67
N VAL A 70 -13.55 3.87 -6.37
CA VAL A 70 -14.31 3.08 -7.37
C VAL A 70 -13.40 2.13 -8.19
N TYR A 71 -12.46 1.46 -7.52
CA TYR A 71 -11.45 0.62 -8.19
C TYR A 71 -12.01 -0.50 -9.09
N ARG A 72 -13.23 -0.98 -8.83
CA ARG A 72 -13.89 -1.97 -9.71
C ARG A 72 -14.07 -1.45 -11.15
N GLY A 73 -14.27 -0.14 -11.32
CA GLY A 73 -14.47 0.51 -12.62
C GLY A 73 -13.18 0.84 -13.37
N GLU A 74 -12.02 0.74 -12.73
CA GLU A 74 -10.71 1.03 -13.33
C GLU A 74 -10.14 -0.18 -14.07
N SER A 75 -9.30 0.03 -15.08
CA SER A 75 -8.63 -1.06 -15.80
C SER A 75 -7.72 -1.87 -14.87
N TRP A 76 -7.74 -3.20 -14.97
CA TRP A 76 -6.82 -4.04 -14.19
C TRP A 76 -5.36 -3.74 -14.49
N GLU A 77 -5.00 -3.58 -15.77
CA GLU A 77 -3.64 -3.21 -16.17
C GLU A 77 -3.22 -1.86 -15.60
N ALA A 78 -4.10 -0.85 -15.66
CA ALA A 78 -3.80 0.47 -15.10
C ALA A 78 -3.54 0.41 -13.59
N LEU A 79 -4.28 -0.41 -12.85
CA LEU A 79 -4.04 -0.63 -11.42
C LEU A 79 -2.70 -1.32 -11.18
N ILE A 80 -2.32 -2.32 -11.99
CA ILE A 80 -1.02 -2.99 -11.89
C ILE A 80 0.12 -2.01 -12.16
N GLU A 81 0.04 -1.24 -13.24
CA GLU A 81 1.06 -0.25 -13.62
C GLU A 81 1.25 0.82 -12.56
N LEU A 82 0.14 1.36 -12.02
CA LEU A 82 0.17 2.35 -10.95
C LEU A 82 0.77 1.76 -9.68
N TRP A 83 0.29 0.59 -9.26
CA TRP A 83 0.81 -0.09 -8.07
C TRP A 83 2.30 -0.37 -8.20
N GLU A 84 2.74 -0.92 -9.33
CA GLU A 84 4.15 -1.23 -9.59
C GLU A 84 5.02 0.04 -9.54
N SER A 85 4.64 1.05 -10.33
CA SER A 85 5.41 2.30 -10.44
C SER A 85 5.49 3.03 -9.10
N TYR A 86 4.38 3.10 -8.37
CA TYR A 86 4.35 3.78 -7.09
C TYR A 86 5.21 3.05 -6.06
N ASN A 87 5.16 1.72 -6.01
CA ASN A 87 5.97 0.95 -5.08
C ASN A 87 7.46 0.96 -5.41
N ARG A 88 7.85 1.02 -6.69
CA ARG A 88 9.24 1.26 -7.08
C ARG A 88 9.74 2.61 -6.57
N HIS A 89 8.90 3.64 -6.64
CA HIS A 89 9.24 4.95 -6.07
C HIS A 89 9.35 4.89 -4.53
N ILE A 90 8.42 4.22 -3.84
CA ILE A 90 8.50 4.04 -2.38
C ILE A 90 9.77 3.28 -1.98
N LEU A 91 10.15 2.22 -2.71
CA LEU A 91 11.41 1.51 -2.49
C LEU A 91 12.62 2.44 -2.65
N HIS A 92 12.61 3.32 -3.65
CA HIS A 92 13.65 4.33 -3.81
C HIS A 92 13.71 5.26 -2.59
N VAL A 93 12.57 5.79 -2.12
CA VAL A 93 12.52 6.63 -0.91
C VAL A 93 13.06 5.88 0.32
N MET A 94 12.57 4.66 0.55
CA MET A 94 12.97 3.83 1.70
C MET A 94 14.46 3.51 1.70
N SER A 95 15.05 3.22 0.54
CA SER A 95 16.47 2.88 0.42
C SER A 95 17.42 4.05 0.66
N HIS A 96 16.92 5.29 0.65
CA HIS A 96 17.71 6.51 0.85
C HIS A 96 17.46 7.18 2.21
N VAL A 97 16.69 6.56 3.11
CA VAL A 97 16.45 7.09 4.45
C VAL A 97 17.75 7.08 5.24
N PRO A 98 18.21 8.23 5.78
CA PRO A 98 19.41 8.27 6.61
C PRO A 98 19.24 7.40 7.86
N ALA A 99 20.28 6.68 8.27
CA ALA A 99 20.23 5.82 9.45
C ALA A 99 19.78 6.55 10.73
N SER A 100 20.14 7.83 10.87
CA SER A 100 19.72 8.69 11.99
C SER A 100 18.21 8.98 12.03
N LYS A 101 17.49 8.79 10.91
CA LYS A 101 16.04 9.00 10.79
C LYS A 101 15.22 7.72 10.93
N LEU A 102 15.84 6.54 10.87
CA LEU A 102 15.15 5.26 11.07
C LEU A 102 14.47 5.17 12.44
N GLN A 103 15.02 5.85 13.44
CA GLN A 103 14.49 5.90 14.81
C GLN A 103 13.53 7.09 15.06
N THR A 104 13.16 7.86 14.02
CA THR A 104 12.12 8.90 14.18
C THR A 104 10.85 8.25 14.72
N ARG A 105 10.34 8.78 15.82
CA ARG A 105 9.09 8.33 16.44
C ARG A 105 7.90 8.75 15.58
N CYS A 106 6.99 7.83 15.35
CA CYS A 106 5.84 7.99 14.49
C CYS A 106 4.58 7.49 15.20
N THR A 107 3.57 8.34 15.31
CA THR A 107 2.26 8.05 15.90
C THR A 107 1.19 8.12 14.81
N VAL A 108 0.45 7.04 14.58
CA VAL A 108 -0.61 6.97 13.57
C VAL A 108 -1.97 6.82 14.25
N GLY A 109 -2.77 7.89 14.23
CA GLY A 109 -4.00 7.99 15.01
C GLY A 109 -3.71 7.89 16.50
N ASP A 110 -4.41 6.99 17.17
CA ASP A 110 -4.33 6.66 18.59
C ASP A 110 -3.46 5.42 18.88
N ASN A 111 -2.71 4.91 17.90
CA ASN A 111 -1.82 3.79 18.11
C ASN A 111 -0.60 4.18 18.96
N GLU A 112 -0.04 3.20 19.68
CA GLU A 112 1.24 3.37 20.36
C GLU A 112 2.35 3.77 19.37
N PRO A 113 3.25 4.71 19.72
CA PRO A 113 4.19 5.20 18.73
C PRO A 113 5.30 4.20 18.44
N VAL A 114 5.67 4.15 17.18
CA VAL A 114 6.65 3.21 16.61
C VAL A 114 7.75 3.97 15.90
N THR A 115 8.81 3.27 15.50
CA THR A 115 9.89 3.90 14.70
C THR A 115 9.50 3.98 13.22
N LEU A 116 10.16 4.87 12.48
CA LEU A 116 10.04 4.92 11.02
C LEU A 116 10.44 3.58 10.39
N GLU A 117 11.49 2.93 10.90
CA GLU A 117 11.90 1.60 10.45
C GLU A 117 10.78 0.57 10.64
N PHE A 118 10.10 0.58 11.78
CA PHE A 118 8.97 -0.33 12.03
C PHE A 118 7.85 -0.09 11.00
N LEU A 119 7.43 1.16 10.78
CA LEU A 119 6.37 1.46 9.80
C LEU A 119 6.74 1.00 8.39
N MET A 120 8.01 1.14 7.99
CA MET A 120 8.51 0.69 6.70
C MET A 120 8.46 -0.84 6.55
N ARG A 121 8.80 -1.58 7.61
CA ARG A 121 8.72 -3.06 7.61
C ARG A 121 7.28 -3.54 7.61
N ASP A 122 6.45 -2.95 8.46
CA ASP A 122 5.02 -3.25 8.57
C ASP A 122 4.30 -3.02 7.23
N TYR A 123 4.62 -1.93 6.53
CA TYR A 123 4.11 -1.67 5.19
C TYR A 123 4.40 -2.81 4.19
N VAL A 124 5.62 -3.34 4.20
CA VAL A 124 6.01 -4.45 3.32
C VAL A 124 5.31 -5.75 3.71
N ASP A 125 5.17 -6.03 5.00
CA ASP A 125 4.50 -7.25 5.47
C ASP A 125 2.98 -7.20 5.22
N HIS A 126 2.36 -6.04 5.43
CA HIS A 126 0.98 -5.77 5.05
C HIS A 126 0.76 -5.99 3.54
N MET A 127 1.65 -5.45 2.69
CA MET A 127 1.61 -5.68 1.25
C MET A 127 1.72 -7.17 0.91
N ARG A 128 2.65 -7.91 1.51
CA ARG A 128 2.79 -9.35 1.30
C ARG A 128 1.53 -10.12 1.68
N GLY A 129 0.84 -9.72 2.73
CA GLY A 129 -0.43 -10.33 3.16
C GLY A 129 -1.49 -10.27 2.07
N HIS A 130 -1.78 -9.06 1.58
CA HIS A 130 -2.78 -8.84 0.53
C HIS A 130 -2.38 -9.42 -0.82
N LEU A 131 -1.09 -9.35 -1.16
CA LEU A 131 -0.57 -9.98 -2.38
C LEU A 131 -0.78 -11.51 -2.40
N LYS A 132 -0.69 -12.18 -1.25
CA LYS A 132 -1.06 -13.60 -1.14
C LYS A 132 -2.56 -13.82 -1.35
N GLN A 133 -3.40 -12.94 -0.83
CA GLN A 133 -4.85 -12.98 -1.04
C GLN A 133 -5.21 -12.79 -2.53
N LEU A 134 -4.45 -11.98 -3.27
CA LEU A 134 -4.64 -11.78 -4.70
C LEU A 134 -4.30 -13.01 -5.55
N LEU A 135 -3.37 -13.85 -5.11
CA LEU A 135 -2.95 -15.06 -5.84
C LEU A 135 -3.56 -16.36 -5.32
N ALA A 136 -4.34 -16.28 -4.24
CA ALA A 136 -5.21 -17.36 -3.79
C ALA A 136 -6.50 -17.41 -4.63
#